data_AF-A0A961KA73-F1
#
_entry.id   AF-A0A961KA73-F1
#
_cell.length_a   1.000
_cell.length_b   1.000
_cell.length_c   1.000
_cell.angle_alpha   90.00
_cell.angle_beta   90.00
_cell.angle_gamma   90.00
#
_symmetry.space_group_name_H-M   'P 1'
#
loop_
_entity.id
_entity.type
_entity.pdbx_description
1 polymer ?
#
loop_
_entity_poly.entity_id
_entity_poly.type
_entity_poly.pdbx_seq_one_letter_code
_entity_poly.pdbx_strand_id
1 'polypeptide(L)'
;MTPLGLTHLALMIAALGLGAVLFARRKGTPAHVTLGRGFVGAVLASNLIVFGIHEDSPGIGVFHVLAVVSFLSVVAGAWLVRFGRGAGTRVAHGHVMLWSFAGLIAAGLGQGATALGFSPWPAIFAVLLGTGTLAVRLDIPAMVAGR
;
A
#
# COMPACT_ATOMS: atom_id res chain seq x y z
N MET A 1 -22.43 8.36 -0.96
CA MET A 1 -21.24 8.03 -0.15
C MET A 1 -21.52 8.43 1.29
N THR A 2 -21.32 7.52 2.24
CA THR A 2 -21.46 7.81 3.68
C THR A 2 -20.28 8.66 4.20
N PRO A 3 -20.39 9.24 5.41
CA PRO A 3 -19.26 9.92 6.05
C PRO A 3 -18.03 9.02 6.23
N LEU A 4 -18.23 7.72 6.49
CA LEU A 4 -17.13 6.74 6.55
C LEU A 4 -16.48 6.55 5.19
N GLY A 5 -17.29 6.42 4.12
CA GLY A 5 -16.79 6.35 2.74
C GLY A 5 -15.97 7.57 2.33
N LEU A 6 -16.44 8.78 2.67
CA LEU A 6 -15.70 10.03 2.40
C LEU A 6 -14.39 10.11 3.20
N THR A 7 -14.40 9.68 4.47
CA THR A 7 -13.21 9.67 5.32
C THR A 7 -12.18 8.66 4.81
N HIS A 8 -12.63 7.44 4.47
CA HIS A 8 -11.81 6.42 3.82
C HIS A 8 -11.17 6.97 2.54
N LEU A 9 -11.96 7.56 1.64
CA LEU A 9 -11.46 8.15 0.40
C LEU A 9 -10.39 9.23 0.65
N ALA A 10 -10.66 10.16 1.58
CA ALA A 10 -9.70 11.21 1.92
C ALA A 10 -8.38 10.65 2.46
N LEU A 11 -8.44 9.64 3.34
CA LEU A 11 -7.25 8.95 3.87
C LEU A 11 -6.48 8.23 2.77
N MET A 12 -7.17 7.61 1.80
CA MET A 12 -6.52 6.91 0.69
C MET A 12 -5.86 7.87 -0.29
N ILE A 13 -6.47 9.03 -0.58
CA ILE A 13 -5.83 10.09 -1.38
C ILE A 13 -4.57 10.61 -0.66
N ALA A 14 -4.66 10.88 0.65
CA ALA A 14 -3.51 11.31 1.44
C ALA A 14 -2.40 10.25 1.46
N ALA A 15 -2.74 8.97 1.67
CA ALA A 15 -1.79 7.87 1.65
C ALA A 15 -1.12 7.71 0.28
N LEU A 16 -1.86 7.85 -0.82
CA LEU A 16 -1.29 7.83 -2.17
C LEU A 16 -0.26 8.96 -2.37
N GLY A 17 -0.60 10.18 -1.98
CA GLY A 17 0.30 11.33 -2.04
C GLY A 17 1.56 11.13 -1.18
N LEU A 18 1.39 10.71 0.08
CA LEU A 18 2.50 10.46 1.00
C LEU A 18 3.42 9.34 0.50
N GLY A 19 2.85 8.25 -0.02
CA GLY A 19 3.59 7.14 -0.57
C GLY A 19 4.43 7.55 -1.79
N ALA A 20 3.85 8.30 -2.73
CA ALA A 20 4.58 8.81 -3.89
C ALA A 20 5.80 9.65 -3.47
N VAL A 21 5.63 10.55 -2.51
CA VAL A 21 6.73 11.36 -1.96
C VAL A 21 7.77 10.48 -1.24
N LEU A 22 7.34 9.46 -0.48
CA LEU A 22 8.24 8.55 0.23
C LEU A 22 9.18 7.79 -0.70
N PHE A 23 8.67 7.28 -1.83
CA PHE A 23 9.49 6.53 -2.80
C PHE A 23 10.52 7.42 -3.51
N ALA A 24 10.18 8.68 -3.78
CA ALA A 24 11.08 9.67 -4.36
C ALA A 24 12.17 10.18 -3.38
N ARG A 25 11.97 10.01 -2.08
CA ARG A 25 12.87 10.55 -1.05
C ARG A 25 14.01 9.62 -0.71
N ARG A 26 15.07 10.20 -0.12
CA ARG A 26 16.17 9.45 0.49
C ARG A 26 15.67 8.72 1.74
N LYS A 27 15.89 7.41 1.77
CA LYS A 27 15.41 6.48 2.79
C LYS A 27 16.21 6.64 4.08
N GLY A 28 15.57 6.43 5.23
CA GLY A 28 16.20 6.53 6.55
C GLY A 28 16.46 7.95 7.07
N THR A 29 16.06 9.00 6.35
CA THR A 29 16.13 10.39 6.84
C THR A 29 15.00 10.66 7.85
N PRO A 30 15.15 11.64 8.78
CA PRO A 30 14.06 12.02 9.69
C PRO A 30 12.77 12.35 8.94
N ALA A 31 12.92 12.99 7.78
CA ALA A 31 11.80 13.36 6.92
C ALA A 31 11.14 12.14 6.25
N HIS A 32 11.89 11.08 5.92
CA HIS A 32 11.33 9.79 5.48
C HIS A 32 10.57 9.11 6.62
N VAL A 33 11.09 9.14 7.85
CA VAL A 33 10.42 8.55 9.02
C VAL A 33 9.09 9.25 9.32
N THR A 34 9.06 10.58 9.32
CA THR A 34 7.82 11.34 9.59
C THR A 34 6.75 11.08 8.53
N LEU A 35 7.12 11.14 7.24
CA LEU A 35 6.19 10.81 6.16
C LEU A 35 5.74 9.35 6.22
N GLY A 36 6.65 8.42 6.56
CA GLY A 36 6.36 6.99 6.69
C GLY A 36 5.33 6.71 7.78
N ARG A 37 5.45 7.39 8.93
CA ARG A 37 4.45 7.32 10.00
C ARG A 37 3.10 7.87 9.55
N GLY A 38 3.08 8.98 8.81
CA GLY A 38 1.85 9.54 8.23
C GLY A 38 1.17 8.57 7.26
N PHE A 39 1.95 7.98 6.35
CA PHE A 39 1.46 6.96 5.40
C PHE A 39 0.87 5.75 6.14
N VAL A 40 1.63 5.16 7.06
CA VAL A 40 1.20 4.00 7.85
C VAL A 40 -0.06 4.32 8.65
N GLY A 41 -0.10 5.47 9.33
CA GLY A 41 -1.26 5.91 10.09
C GLY A 41 -2.52 6.06 9.23
N ALA A 42 -2.39 6.69 8.06
CA ALA A 42 -3.50 6.84 7.12
C ALA A 42 -4.03 5.49 6.60
N VAL A 43 -3.13 4.57 6.23
CA VAL A 43 -3.52 3.23 5.75
C VAL A 43 -4.19 2.41 6.85
N LEU A 44 -3.63 2.39 8.06
CA LEU A 44 -4.22 1.62 9.16
C LEU A 44 -5.59 2.17 9.57
N ALA A 45 -5.73 3.50 9.70
CA ALA A 45 -7.02 4.12 10.00
C ALA A 45 -8.07 3.80 8.93
N SER A 46 -7.68 3.89 7.66
CA SER A 46 -8.57 3.60 6.54
C SER A 46 -9.01 2.14 6.49
N ASN A 47 -8.09 1.20 6.75
CA ASN A 47 -8.39 -0.23 6.81
C ASN A 47 -9.39 -0.56 7.92
N LEU A 48 -9.31 0.12 9.07
CA LEU A 48 -10.30 -0.03 10.15
C LEU A 48 -11.67 0.56 9.76
N ILE A 49 -11.69 1.72 9.12
CA ILE A 49 -12.92 2.37 8.66
C ILE A 49 -13.67 1.49 7.66
N VAL A 50 -12.97 0.77 6.78
CA VAL A 50 -13.61 -0.03 5.73
C VAL A 50 -14.59 -1.06 6.28
N PHE A 51 -14.37 -1.59 7.49
CA PHE A 51 -15.29 -2.55 8.12
C PHE A 51 -16.66 -1.96 8.49
N GLY A 52 -16.80 -0.64 8.50
CA GLY A 52 -18.09 0.04 8.62
C GLY A 52 -18.76 0.33 7.27
N ILE A 53 -18.08 0.12 6.14
CA ILE A 53 -18.56 0.48 4.80
C ILE A 53 -19.21 -0.73 4.13
N HIS A 54 -20.51 -0.65 3.88
CA HIS A 54 -21.31 -1.71 3.25
C HIS A 54 -22.03 -1.24 1.98
N GLU A 55 -21.56 -0.13 1.39
CA GLU A 55 -22.13 0.47 0.18
C GLU A 55 -21.98 -0.46 -1.04
N ASP A 56 -20.89 -1.23 -1.07
CA ASP A 56 -20.51 -2.08 -2.20
C ASP A 56 -20.85 -3.57 -1.98
N SER A 57 -21.29 -3.96 -0.78
CA SER A 57 -21.68 -5.34 -0.47
C SER A 57 -22.56 -5.42 0.79
N PRO A 58 -23.60 -6.27 0.82
CA PRO A 58 -24.50 -6.43 1.97
C PRO A 58 -23.85 -7.05 3.23
N GLY A 59 -22.56 -7.41 3.17
CA GLY A 59 -21.79 -7.99 4.28
C GLY A 59 -20.29 -7.89 4.03
N ILE A 60 -19.50 -8.86 4.52
CA ILE A 60 -18.05 -8.93 4.29
C ILE A 60 -17.76 -9.22 2.81
N GLY A 61 -17.53 -8.15 2.05
CA GLY A 61 -17.08 -8.20 0.66
C GLY A 61 -15.57 -8.28 0.48
N VAL A 62 -15.14 -8.31 -0.78
CA VAL A 62 -13.71 -8.41 -1.17
C VAL A 62 -12.85 -7.29 -0.58
N PHE A 63 -13.37 -6.06 -0.48
CA PHE A 63 -12.62 -4.92 0.06
C PHE A 63 -12.29 -5.07 1.56
N HIS A 64 -13.13 -5.77 2.32
CA HIS A 64 -12.83 -6.11 3.71
C HIS A 64 -11.65 -7.07 3.81
N VAL A 65 -11.62 -8.10 2.97
CA VAL A 65 -10.51 -9.05 2.90
C VAL A 65 -9.23 -8.34 2.49
N LEU A 66 -9.29 -7.47 1.48
CA LEU A 66 -8.15 -6.67 1.03
C LEU A 66 -7.65 -5.72 2.13
N ALA A 67 -8.54 -5.15 2.93
CA ALA A 67 -8.16 -4.33 4.08
C ALA A 67 -7.44 -5.14 5.17
N VAL A 68 -7.83 -6.39 5.43
CA VAL A 68 -7.07 -7.29 6.32
C VAL A 68 -5.66 -7.51 5.78
N VAL A 69 -5.54 -7.88 4.50
CA VAL A 69 -4.23 -8.13 3.86
C VAL A 69 -3.36 -6.88 3.90
N SER A 70 -3.93 -5.71 3.57
CA SER A 70 -3.26 -4.41 3.64
C SER A 70 -2.82 -4.08 5.06
N PHE A 71 -3.69 -4.30 6.06
CA PHE A 71 -3.40 -4.04 7.47
C PHE A 71 -2.23 -4.89 7.94
N LEU A 72 -2.28 -6.20 7.71
CA LEU A 72 -1.20 -7.12 8.10
C LEU A 72 0.12 -6.78 7.41
N SER A 73 0.07 -6.42 6.13
CA SER A 73 1.25 -6.04 5.34
C SER A 73 1.91 -4.77 5.87
N VAL A 74 1.13 -3.72 6.15
CA VAL A 74 1.66 -2.46 6.69
C VAL A 74 2.18 -2.63 8.12
N VAL A 75 1.49 -3.43 8.95
CA VAL A 75 1.98 -3.80 10.29
C VAL A 75 3.29 -4.58 10.20
N ALA A 76 3.42 -5.54 9.29
CA ALA A 76 4.66 -6.26 9.06
C ALA A 76 5.80 -5.32 8.61
N GLY A 77 5.51 -4.38 7.70
CA GLY A 77 6.46 -3.35 7.29
C GLY A 77 6.94 -2.48 8.46
N ALA A 78 6.02 -2.04 9.31
CA ALA A 78 6.33 -1.28 10.52
C ALA A 78 7.13 -2.10 11.55
N TRP A 79 6.82 -3.38 11.69
CA TRP A 79 7.53 -4.31 12.57
C TRP A 79 8.96 -4.54 12.10
N LEU A 80 9.18 -4.77 10.79
CA LEU A 80 10.50 -4.97 10.19
C LEU A 80 11.44 -3.78 10.43
N VAL A 81 10.94 -2.53 10.33
CA VAL A 81 11.77 -1.35 10.60
C VAL A 81 11.99 -1.11 12.08
N ARG A 82 11.06 -1.50 12.95
CA ARG A 82 11.14 -1.26 14.40
C ARG A 82 12.01 -2.28 15.13
N PHE A 83 12.00 -3.53 14.69
CA PHE A 83 12.65 -4.65 15.39
C PHE A 83 13.69 -5.38 14.53
N GLY A 84 13.59 -5.28 13.21
CA GLY A 84 14.55 -5.92 12.31
C GLY A 84 15.95 -5.30 12.39
N ARG A 85 16.97 -6.14 12.24
CA ARG A 85 18.38 -5.73 12.24
C ARG A 85 19.08 -6.22 10.98
N GLY A 86 19.97 -5.39 10.44
CA GLY A 86 20.80 -5.74 9.29
C GLY A 86 20.29 -5.20 7.95
N ALA A 87 21.00 -5.54 6.87
CA ALA A 87 20.65 -5.11 5.52
C ALA A 87 19.40 -5.85 4.98
N GLY A 88 19.31 -7.17 5.22
CA GLY A 88 18.19 -7.99 4.75
C GLY A 88 16.83 -7.52 5.26
N THR A 89 16.72 -7.15 6.53
CA THR A 89 15.44 -6.64 7.09
C THR A 89 15.04 -5.29 6.50
N ARG A 90 16.01 -4.44 6.11
CA ARG A 90 15.75 -3.16 5.43
C ARG A 90 15.27 -3.38 3.99
N VAL A 91 15.83 -4.37 3.30
CA VAL A 91 15.36 -4.79 1.97
C VAL A 91 13.94 -5.35 2.08
N ALA A 92 13.69 -6.24 3.04
CA ALA A 92 12.36 -6.80 3.29
C ALA A 92 11.33 -5.71 3.62
N HIS A 93 11.68 -4.74 4.48
CA HIS A 93 10.83 -3.58 4.75
C HIS A 93 10.49 -2.82 3.45
N GLY A 94 11.51 -2.52 2.63
CA GLY A 94 11.31 -1.86 1.35
C GLY A 94 10.38 -2.62 0.42
N HIS A 95 10.53 -3.94 0.35
CA HIS A 95 9.68 -4.83 -0.44
C HIS A 95 8.23 -4.85 0.03
N VAL A 96 8.01 -5.03 1.33
CA VAL A 96 6.66 -5.02 1.91
C VAL A 96 5.97 -3.68 1.68
N MET A 97 6.70 -2.57 1.86
CA MET A 97 6.13 -1.23 1.63
C MET A 97 5.86 -0.95 0.15
N LEU A 98 6.71 -1.45 -0.77
CA LEU A 98 6.48 -1.38 -2.21
C LEU A 98 5.18 -2.08 -2.60
N TRP A 99 5.01 -3.34 -2.19
CA TRP A 99 3.80 -4.10 -2.47
C TRP A 99 2.56 -3.53 -1.78
N SER A 100 2.70 -3.00 -0.56
CA SER A 100 1.59 -2.33 0.14
C SER A 100 1.12 -1.08 -0.62
N PHE A 101 2.05 -0.28 -1.13
CA PHE A 101 1.72 0.91 -1.92
C PHE A 101 1.14 0.56 -3.29
N ALA A 102 1.69 -0.45 -3.96
CA ALA A 102 1.14 -0.96 -5.21
C ALA A 102 -0.29 -1.50 -5.05
N GLY A 103 -0.56 -2.24 -3.97
CA GLY A 103 -1.89 -2.70 -3.63
C GLY A 103 -2.88 -1.55 -3.44
N LEU A 104 -2.46 -0.47 -2.78
CA LEU A 104 -3.27 0.74 -2.62
C LEU A 104 -3.61 1.39 -3.97
N ILE A 105 -2.63 1.53 -4.87
CA ILE A 105 -2.85 2.07 -6.22
C ILE A 105 -3.80 1.15 -7.00
N ALA A 106 -3.57 -0.17 -6.99
CA ALA A 106 -4.40 -1.13 -7.69
C ALA A 106 -5.85 -1.10 -7.20
N ALA A 107 -6.08 -1.05 -5.89
CA ALA A 107 -7.41 -0.95 -5.31
C ALA A 107 -8.11 0.37 -5.68
N GLY A 108 -7.40 1.51 -5.58
CA GLY A 108 -7.94 2.81 -5.93
C GLY A 108 -8.32 2.92 -7.41
N LEU A 109 -7.44 2.47 -8.31
CA LEU A 109 -7.72 2.46 -9.75
C LEU A 109 -8.82 1.47 -10.12
N GLY A 110 -8.83 0.29 -9.49
CA GLY A 110 -9.88 -0.70 -9.70
C GLY A 110 -11.25 -0.17 -9.29
N GLN A 111 -11.37 0.42 -8.09
CA GLN A 111 -12.62 1.02 -7.63
C GLN A 111 -13.03 2.19 -8.54
N GLY A 112 -12.10 3.06 -8.93
CA GLY A 112 -12.38 4.17 -9.85
C GLY A 112 -12.88 3.69 -11.21
N ALA A 113 -12.27 2.64 -11.77
CA ALA A 113 -12.72 2.04 -13.03
C ALA A 113 -14.15 1.49 -12.90
N THR A 114 -14.42 0.71 -11.85
CA THR A 114 -15.78 0.17 -11.58
C THR A 114 -16.81 1.29 -11.45
N ALA A 115 -16.49 2.36 -10.71
CA ALA A 115 -17.37 3.51 -10.51
C ALA A 115 -17.70 4.26 -11.83
N LEU A 116 -16.79 4.21 -12.80
CA LEU A 116 -16.96 4.78 -14.14
C LEU A 116 -17.59 3.81 -15.14
N GLY A 117 -17.95 2.59 -14.72
CA GLY A 117 -18.52 1.56 -15.60
C GLY A 117 -17.50 0.81 -16.46
N PHE A 118 -16.21 0.92 -16.15
CA PHE A 118 -15.14 0.17 -16.82
C PHE A 118 -14.76 -1.10 -16.05
N SER A 119 -14.14 -2.05 -16.74
CA SER A 119 -13.53 -3.22 -16.10
C SER A 119 -12.34 -2.80 -15.23
N PRO A 120 -12.25 -3.25 -13.96
CA PRO A 120 -11.15 -2.89 -13.06
C PRO A 120 -9.86 -3.67 -13.34
N TRP A 121 -9.97 -4.84 -13.97
CA TRP A 121 -8.87 -5.80 -14.13
C TRP A 121 -7.66 -5.26 -14.90
N PRO A 122 -7.81 -4.51 -16.00
CA PRO A 122 -6.66 -3.98 -16.74
C PRO A 122 -5.78 -3.06 -15.88
N ALA A 123 -6.39 -2.17 -15.09
CA ALA A 123 -5.65 -1.25 -14.23
C ALA A 123 -4.94 -1.99 -13.09
N ILE A 124 -5.63 -2.94 -12.46
CA ILE A 124 -5.05 -3.78 -11.39
C ILE A 124 -3.85 -4.57 -11.93
N PHE A 125 -4.01 -5.28 -13.04
CA PHE A 125 -2.93 -6.07 -13.62
C PHE A 125 -1.76 -5.20 -14.07
N ALA A 126 -2.01 -4.03 -14.67
CA ALA A 126 -0.95 -3.10 -15.05
C ALA A 126 -0.10 -2.68 -13.83
N VAL A 127 -0.74 -2.36 -12.69
CA VAL A 127 -0.03 -2.00 -11.45
C VAL A 127 0.76 -3.18 -10.90
N LEU A 128 0.17 -4.38 -10.85
CA LEU A 128 0.84 -5.57 -10.32
C LEU A 128 2.03 -5.99 -11.19
N LEU A 129 1.88 -5.98 -12.52
CA LEU A 129 2.95 -6.29 -13.46
C LEU A 129 4.08 -5.26 -13.42
N GLY A 130 3.73 -3.96 -13.38
CA GLY A 130 4.71 -2.89 -13.26
C GLY A 130 5.49 -2.98 -11.95
N THR A 131 4.80 -3.26 -10.84
CA THR A 131 5.43 -3.44 -9.53
C THR A 131 6.31 -4.69 -9.49
N GLY A 132 5.83 -5.82 -10.02
CA GLY A 132 6.62 -7.04 -10.12
C GLY A 132 7.89 -6.85 -10.96
N THR A 133 7.78 -6.14 -12.09
CA THR A 133 8.94 -5.79 -12.93
C THR A 133 9.94 -4.92 -12.16
N LEU A 134 9.45 -3.93 -11.41
CA LEU A 134 10.29 -3.07 -10.59
C LEU A 134 10.97 -3.87 -9.47
N ALA A 135 10.23 -4.70 -8.74
CA ALA A 135 10.75 -5.56 -7.68
C ALA A 135 11.89 -6.46 -8.20
N VAL A 136 11.65 -7.18 -9.30
CA VAL A 136 12.64 -8.05 -9.94
C VAL A 136 13.88 -7.26 -10.36
N ARG A 137 13.71 -6.06 -10.95
CA ARG A 137 14.84 -5.20 -11.33
C ARG A 137 15.64 -4.69 -10.14
N LEU A 138 15.01 -4.50 -8.98
CA LEU A 138 15.69 -4.09 -7.76
C LEU A 138 16.44 -5.26 -7.10
N ASP A 139 15.91 -6.48 -7.21
CA ASP A 139 16.51 -7.66 -6.58
C ASP A 139 17.63 -8.30 -7.39
N ILE A 140 17.55 -8.32 -8.73
CA ILE A 140 18.58 -8.95 -9.59
C ILE A 140 19.99 -8.42 -9.30
N PRO A 141 20.25 -7.10 -9.21
CA PRO A 141 21.57 -6.58 -8.86
C PRO A 141 22.05 -7.03 -7.48
N ALA A 142 21.14 -7.17 -6.51
CA ALA A 142 21.47 -7.66 -5.18
C ALA A 142 21.84 -9.15 -5.18
N MET A 143 21.12 -9.97 -5.96
CA MET A 143 21.40 -11.41 -6.11
C MET A 143 22.71 -11.68 -6.86
N VAL A 144 22.99 -10.93 -7.93
CA VAL A 144 24.23 -11.06 -8.73
C VAL A 144 25.46 -10.58 -7.97
N ALA A 145 25.31 -9.61 -7.05
CA ALA A 145 26.42 -9.06 -6.27
C ALA A 145 26.89 -9.94 -5.09
N GLY A 146 26.26 -11.11 -4.85
CA GLY A 146 26.72 -12.08 -3.84
C GLY A 146 26.77 -11.54 -2.41
N ARG A 147 25.71 -10.84 -1.96
CA ARG A 147 25.54 -10.40 -0.57
C ARG A 147 24.31 -11.00 0.09
#